data_AF-A0A966MDA9-F1
#
_entry.id   AF-A0A966MDA9-F1
#
_cell.length_a   1.000
_cell.length_b   1.000
_cell.length_c   1.000
_cell.angle_alpha   90.00
_cell.angle_beta   90.00
_cell.angle_gamma   90.00
#
_symmetry.space_group_name_H-M   'P 1'
#
loop_
_entity.id
_entity.type
_entity.pdbx_description
1 polymer ?
#
loop_
_entity_poly.entity_id
_entity_poly.type
_entity_poly.pdbx_seq_one_letter_code
_entity_poly.pdbx_strand_id
1 'polypeptide(L)' 'MLEKIAQTRFLSRATSAVRRLVSERGESNAVSMALDVISNYRKLNAEQRPKFFAMLAEQFNIDAEQL' A
#
# COMPACT_ATOMS: atom_id res chain seq x y z
N MET A 1 -6.01 -6.12 -22.81
CA MET A 1 -4.60 -5.82 -22.47
C MET A 1 -4.45 -4.53 -21.66
N LEU A 2 -5.03 -3.41 -22.11
CA LEU A 2 -5.03 -2.13 -21.40
C LEU A 2 -5.55 -2.20 -19.96
N GLU A 3 -6.65 -2.92 -19.73
CA GLU A 3 -7.19 -3.10 -18.37
C GLU A 3 -6.23 -3.84 -17.43
N LYS A 4 -5.56 -4.89 -17.90
CA LYS A 4 -4.54 -5.61 -17.12
C LYS A 4 -3.34 -4.71 -16.78
N ILE A 5 -2.94 -3.83 -17.71
CA ILE A 5 -1.85 -2.86 -17.48
C ILE A 5 -2.28 -1.80 -16.44
N ALA A 6 -3.50 -1.27 -16.56
CA ALA A 6 -4.05 -0.31 -15.61
C ALA A 6 -4.16 -0.91 -14.21
N GLN A 7 -4.60 -2.18 -14.12
CA GLN A 7 -4.63 -2.94 -12.88
C GLN A 7 -3.24 -3.00 -12.25
N THR A 8 -2.22 -3.53 -12.93
CA THR A 8 -0.85 -3.62 -12.37
C THR A 8 -0.34 -2.28 -11.82
N ARG A 9 -0.70 -1.16 -12.46
CA ARG A 9 -0.31 0.18 -12.03
C ARG A 9 -0.95 0.62 -10.71
N PHE A 10 -2.19 0.23 -10.41
CA PHE A 10 -2.85 0.61 -9.16
C PHE A 10 -2.25 -0.10 -7.95
N LEU A 11 -1.90 -1.39 -8.10
CA LEU A 11 -1.23 -2.13 -7.03
C LEU A 11 0.13 -1.50 -6.71
N SER A 12 0.95 -1.20 -7.73
CA SER A 12 2.25 -0.53 -7.56
C SER A 12 2.13 0.83 -6.84
N ARG A 13 1.11 1.63 -7.20
CA ARG A 13 0.84 2.92 -6.54
C ARG A 13 0.46 2.75 -5.07
N ALA A 14 -0.42 1.79 -4.76
CA ALA A 14 -0.83 1.50 -3.39
C ALA A 14 0.37 1.07 -2.52
N THR A 15 1.20 0.15 -3.02
CA THR A 15 2.45 -0.27 -2.35
C THR A 15 3.40 0.90 -2.12
N SER A 16 3.57 1.77 -3.11
CA SER A 16 4.45 2.95 -2.99
C SER A 16 3.95 3.95 -1.95
N ALA A 17 2.63 4.15 -1.87
CA ALA A 17 2.02 5.04 -0.87
C ALA A 17 2.25 4.52 0.56
N VAL A 18 2.10 3.20 0.77
CA VAL A 18 2.36 2.57 2.07
C VAL A 18 3.81 2.77 2.48
N ARG A 19 4.76 2.48 1.58
CA ARG A 19 6.20 2.65 1.86
C ARG A 19 6.56 4.06 2.29
N ARG A 20 5.96 5.07 1.65
CA ARG A 20 6.16 6.47 2.06
C ARG A 20 5.58 6.71 3.45
N LEU A 21 4.32 6.30 3.68
CA LEU A 21 3.64 6.50 4.95
C LEU A 21 4.44 5.96 6.15
N VAL A 22 5.01 4.75 6.02
CA VAL A 22 5.79 4.14 7.11
C VAL A 22 7.22 4.68 7.23
N SER A 23 7.74 5.33 6.19
CA SER A 23 9.09 5.92 6.21
C SER A 23 9.12 7.36 6.72
N GLU A 24 7.99 8.05 6.69
CA GLU A 24 7.89 9.47 7.04
C GLU A 24 8.14 9.69 8.53
N ARG A 25 8.96 10.69 8.87
CA ARG A 25 9.21 11.12 10.25
C ARG A 25 8.59 12.50 10.48
N GLY A 26 7.26 12.57 10.60
CA GLY A 26 6.55 13.81 10.91
C GLY A 26 5.03 13.71 10.87
N GLU A 27 4.36 14.19 11.91
CA GLU A 27 2.88 14.10 12.06
C GLU A 27 2.12 14.94 11.03
N SER A 28 2.67 16.10 10.63
CA SER A 28 1.98 17.07 9.77
C SER A 28 1.67 16.54 8.36
N ASN A 29 2.30 15.45 7.91
CA ASN A 29 2.08 14.84 6.60
C ASN A 29 1.38 13.46 6.68
N ALA A 30 1.27 12.87 7.87
CA ALA A 30 0.80 11.49 8.03
C ALA A 30 -0.66 11.29 7.58
N VAL A 31 -1.54 12.27 7.84
CA VAL A 31 -2.96 12.21 7.45
C VAL A 31 -3.13 12.18 5.93
N SER A 32 -2.47 13.10 5.21
CA SER A 32 -2.52 13.16 3.75
C SER A 32 -1.96 11.88 3.11
N MET A 33 -0.89 11.33 3.66
CA MET A 33 -0.29 10.09 3.19
C MET A 33 -1.19 8.87 3.46
N ALA A 34 -1.87 8.83 4.60
CA ALA A 34 -2.86 7.78 4.89
C ALA A 34 -4.05 7.86 3.93
N LEU A 35 -4.53 9.08 3.62
CA LEU A 35 -5.58 9.28 2.61
C LEU A 35 -5.13 8.79 1.22
N ASP A 36 -3.87 9.02 0.84
CA ASP A 36 -3.30 8.51 -0.41
C ASP A 36 -3.27 6.97 -0.46
N VAL A 37 -2.92 6.31 0.65
CA VAL A 37 -2.99 4.84 0.75
C VAL A 37 -4.42 4.36 0.52
N ILE A 38 -5.39 4.92 1.24
CA ILE A 38 -6.81 4.54 1.16
C ILE A 38 -7.37 4.78 -0.25
N SER A 39 -7.03 5.93 -0.86
CA SER A 39 -7.48 6.31 -2.20
C SER A 39 -6.96 5.34 -3.27
N ASN A 40 -5.70 4.91 -3.18
CA ASN A 40 -5.14 3.93 -4.10
C ASN A 40 -5.69 2.51 -3.84
N TYR A 41 -5.89 2.11 -2.58
CA TYR A 41 -6.51 0.84 -2.23
C TYR A 41 -7.93 0.70 -2.80
N ARG A 42 -8.75 1.75 -2.71
CA ARG A 42 -10.13 1.73 -3.24
C ARG A 42 -10.22 1.48 -4.75
N LYS A 43 -9.13 1.71 -5.51
CA LYS A 43 -9.03 1.44 -6.94
C LYS A 43 -8.66 -0.01 -7.27
N LEU A 44 -8.31 -0.82 -6.26
CA LEU A 44 -7.95 -2.22 -6.44
C LEU A 44 -9.20 -3.09 -6.65
N ASN A 45 -9.11 -3.98 -7.63
CA ASN A 45 -10.13 -4.99 -7.89
C ASN A 45 -10.01 -6.19 -6.93
N ALA A 46 -10.94 -7.14 -7.04
CA ALA A 46 -11.00 -8.32 -6.18
C ALA A 46 -9.74 -9.20 -6.23
N GLU A 47 -9.04 -9.27 -7.36
CA GLU A 47 -7.80 -10.06 -7.51
C GLU A 47 -6.58 -9.36 -6.88
N GLN A 48 -6.64 -8.04 -6.75
CA GLN A 48 -5.51 -7.22 -6.29
C GLN A 48 -5.53 -6.97 -4.79
N ARG A 49 -6.72 -6.91 -4.17
CA ARG A 49 -6.84 -6.70 -2.72
C ARG A 49 -6.10 -7.78 -1.92
N PRO A 50 -6.20 -9.09 -2.23
CA PRO A 50 -5.43 -10.12 -1.53
C PRO A 50 -3.92 -9.90 -1.69
N LYS A 51 -3.45 -9.54 -2.88
CA LYS A 51 -2.02 -9.27 -3.16
C LYS A 51 -1.50 -8.07 -2.38
N PHE A 52 -2.33 -7.04 -2.22
CA PHE A 52 -2.01 -5.89 -1.39
C PHE A 52 -1.81 -6.30 0.08
N PHE A 53 -2.72 -7.09 0.65
CA PHE A 53 -2.58 -7.57 2.03
C PHE A 53 -1.42 -8.56 2.22
N ALA A 54 -1.17 -9.45 1.26
CA ALA A 54 0.01 -10.32 1.28
C ALA A 54 1.31 -9.51 1.32
N MET A 55 1.43 -8.49 0.47
CA MET A 55 2.57 -7.57 0.49
C MET A 55 2.73 -6.86 1.85
N LEU A 56 1.64 -6.43 2.49
CA LEU A 56 1.71 -5.81 3.82
C LEU A 56 2.25 -6.80 4.86
N ALA A 57 1.75 -8.04 4.85
CA ALA A 57 2.19 -9.08 5.77
C ALA A 57 3.65 -9.49 5.51
N GLU A 58 4.11 -9.53 4.26
CA GLU A 58 5.50 -9.89 3.96
C GLU A 58 6.49 -8.77 4.34
N GLN A 59 6.11 -7.51 4.17
CA GLN A 59 7.05 -6.38 4.27
C GLN A 59 6.99 -5.62 5.59
N PHE A 60 5.86 -5.65 6.30
CA PHE A 60 5.63 -4.88 7.51
C PHE A 60 5.16 -5.73 8.69
N ASN A 61 5.24 -7.05 8.58
CA ASN A 61 5.08 -7.90 9.75
C ASN A 61 6.26 -7.65 10.70
N ILE A 62 5.94 -7.33 11.94
CA ILE A 62 6.97 -7.16 12.97
C ILE A 62 7.31 -8.56 13.45
N ASP A 63 8.59 -8.92 13.37
CA ASP A 63 9.06 -10.14 13.97
C ASP A 63 8.95 -9.98 15.49
N ALA A 64 8.03 -10.72 16.11
CA ALA A 64 7.73 -10.59 17.54
C ALA A 64 8.96 -10.90 18.42
N GLU A 65 9.96 -11.59 17.86
CA GLU A 65 11.24 -11.88 18.50
C GLU A 65 12.24 -10.71 18.45
N GLN A 66 11.96 -9.65 17.66
CA GLN A 66 12.82 -8.47 17.48
C GLN A 66 12.30 -7.21 18.19
N LEU A 67 11.19 -7.32 18.95
CA LEU A 67 10.62 -6.26 19.79
C LEU A 67 11.09 -6.39 21.24
#